data_AF-A0A9P4QRZ7-F1
#
_entry.id   AF-A0A9P4QRZ7-F1
#
_cell.length_a   1.000
_cell.length_b   1.000
_cell.length_c   1.000
_cell.angle_alpha   90.00
_cell.angle_beta   90.00
_cell.angle_gamma   90.00
#
_symmetry.space_group_name_H-M   'P 1'
#
loop_
_entity.id
_entity.type
_entity.pdbx_description
1 polymer ?
#
loop_
_entity_poly.entity_id
_entity_poly.type
_entity_poly.pdbx_seq_one_letter_code
_entity_poly.pdbx_strand_id
1 'polypeptide(L)'
;MQQHRSSSKLPPSAQRRAGSASDSERDSALRRKLGDATKMLEALIVKYDNLKEVASSQKESNFEQLRRRSERTAKDRDAVIKALKQQMSEAHSSLAELDSLKKTLAKMDKDNDKMEAENKLLAAELHSIRSENKTLFTKLTAARSSAPPEGKQVPGSAVKARSAVILPGSAEAAKEALLRQLKIDLYSDLTNLVVCGIKRGEGEDVFDCLQTGRNGTLHFHLSVAQDSETFEDAEFVYSPQLNESRDRELLDLLPDYLTEEIVFPRAQVAKFYMKVVDSMSKKIEIEDE
;
A
#
# COMPACT_ATOMS: atom_id res chain seq x y z
N MET A 1 33.32 107.68 38.47
CA MET A 1 34.09 108.00 39.70
C MET A 1 35.47 107.38 39.56
N GLN A 2 36.47 108.20 39.20
CA GLN A 2 37.67 108.55 40.00
C GLN A 2 38.54 107.32 40.35
N GLN A 3 39.65 107.07 39.62
CA GLN A 3 41.04 107.55 39.88
C GLN A 3 41.56 107.11 41.26
N HIS A 4 42.67 106.35 41.34
CA HIS A 4 44.00 106.95 41.37
C HIS A 4 45.15 106.04 40.89
N ARG A 5 46.11 106.67 40.21
CA ARG A 5 47.46 106.20 39.88
C ARG A 5 48.35 106.11 41.13
N SER A 6 49.32 105.20 41.09
CA SER A 6 50.70 105.50 41.51
C SER A 6 51.70 104.59 40.78
N SER A 7 52.76 105.21 40.26
CA SER A 7 53.85 104.61 39.49
C SER A 7 55.12 104.65 40.33
N SER A 8 55.89 103.57 40.34
CA SER A 8 57.34 103.62 40.62
C SER A 8 58.07 102.60 39.75
N LYS A 9 59.18 103.04 39.15
CA LYS A 9 60.03 102.32 38.19
C LYS A 9 61.23 101.66 38.90
N LEU A 10 61.49 100.38 38.58
CA LEU A 10 62.78 99.69 38.30
C LEU A 10 63.84 99.54 39.45
N PRO A 11 64.65 98.44 39.51
CA PRO A 11 65.59 98.04 38.45
C PRO A 11 65.69 96.52 38.11
N PRO A 12 66.40 96.16 37.01
CA PRO A 12 66.68 94.79 36.62
C PRO A 12 68.01 94.28 37.20
N SER A 13 68.09 93.01 37.61
CA SER A 13 69.36 92.35 37.96
C SER A 13 69.44 90.92 37.43
N ALA A 14 70.36 90.79 36.47
CA ALA A 14 71.15 89.66 35.98
C ALA A 14 71.01 88.26 36.64
N GLN A 15 70.76 87.28 35.76
CA GLN A 15 71.49 86.00 35.58
C GLN A 15 72.15 85.32 36.81
N ARG A 16 71.80 84.05 37.06
CA ARG A 16 72.65 82.87 36.72
C ARG A 16 72.10 81.54 37.29
N ARG A 17 72.09 80.52 36.43
CA ARG A 17 72.51 79.11 36.60
C ARG A 17 72.34 78.45 37.99
N ALA A 18 71.56 77.37 38.04
CA ALA A 18 72.05 75.98 38.02
C ALA A 18 70.93 75.01 38.41
N GLY A 19 70.26 74.41 37.41
CA GLY A 19 69.48 73.19 37.65
C GLY A 19 70.45 72.03 37.82
N SER A 20 70.41 71.38 38.98
CA SER A 20 71.20 70.18 39.27
C SER A 20 70.81 69.09 38.27
N ALA A 21 71.75 68.65 37.42
CA ALA A 21 71.49 67.61 36.41
C ALA A 21 70.93 66.32 37.02
N SER A 22 71.29 66.04 38.28
CA SER A 22 70.78 64.90 39.04
C SER A 22 69.29 65.02 39.43
N ASP A 23 68.71 66.23 39.45
CA ASP A 23 67.31 66.45 39.80
C ASP A 23 66.42 66.37 38.55
N SER A 24 66.91 66.86 37.41
CA SER A 24 66.26 66.68 36.10
C SER A 24 66.25 65.23 35.60
N GLU A 25 67.31 64.46 35.85
CA GLU A 25 67.36 63.03 35.50
C GLU A 25 66.42 62.20 36.40
N ARG A 26 66.33 62.54 37.68
CA ARG A 26 65.36 61.92 38.62
C ARG A 26 63.92 62.26 38.24
N ASP A 27 63.61 63.50 37.87
CA ASP A 27 62.28 63.92 37.42
C ASP A 27 61.87 63.22 36.11
N SER A 28 62.79 63.10 35.15
CA SER A 28 62.56 62.35 33.91
C SER A 28 62.28 60.86 34.15
N ALA A 29 63.06 60.22 35.03
CA ALA A 29 62.85 58.82 35.41
C ALA A 29 61.52 58.61 36.16
N LEU A 30 61.11 59.55 37.02
CA LEU A 30 59.83 59.51 37.72
C LEU A 30 58.65 59.69 36.77
N ARG A 31 58.74 60.61 35.81
CA ARG A 31 57.71 60.79 34.76
C ARG A 31 57.56 59.56 33.89
N ARG A 32 58.67 58.91 33.52
CA ARG A 32 58.64 57.66 32.76
C ARG A 32 57.96 56.54 33.56
N LYS A 33 58.32 56.37 34.84
CA LYS A 33 57.68 55.39 35.73
C LYS A 33 56.19 55.67 35.94
N LEU A 34 55.79 56.94 36.03
CA LEU A 34 54.39 57.34 36.12
C LEU A 34 53.64 56.98 34.84
N GLY A 35 54.19 57.30 33.67
CA GLY A 35 53.60 56.91 32.39
C GLY A 35 53.51 55.40 32.20
N ASP A 36 54.54 54.65 32.61
CA ASP A 36 54.53 53.18 32.57
C ASP A 36 53.50 52.59 33.56
N ALA A 37 53.34 53.19 34.75
CA ALA A 37 52.31 52.82 35.71
C ALA A 37 50.89 53.13 35.22
N THR A 38 50.68 54.30 34.59
CA THR A 38 49.40 54.68 33.97
C THR A 38 49.05 53.72 32.83
N LYS A 39 50.00 53.37 31.96
CA LYS A 39 49.79 52.36 30.92
C LYS A 39 49.46 50.99 31.49
N MET A 40 50.11 50.59 32.58
CA MET A 40 49.79 49.33 33.26
C MET A 40 48.39 49.35 33.88
N LEU A 41 47.97 50.48 34.46
CA LEU A 41 46.62 50.66 34.99
C LEU A 41 45.57 50.56 33.88
N GLU A 42 45.76 51.29 32.77
CA GLU A 42 44.88 51.26 31.61
C GLU A 42 44.80 49.84 31.00
N ALA A 43 45.94 49.18 30.85
CA ALA A 43 45.99 47.80 30.37
C ALA A 43 45.29 46.82 31.32
N LEU A 44 45.33 47.07 32.63
CA LEU A 44 44.64 46.24 33.62
C LEU A 44 43.13 46.47 33.61
N ILE A 45 42.68 47.73 33.42
CA ILE A 45 41.26 48.08 33.26
C ILE A 45 40.69 47.38 32.03
N VAL A 46 41.35 47.50 30.87
CA VAL A 46 40.91 46.83 29.64
C VAL A 46 40.85 45.31 29.81
N LYS A 47 41.86 44.71 30.46
CA LYS A 47 41.83 43.27 30.75
C LYS A 47 40.67 42.88 31.68
N TYR A 48 40.40 43.68 32.71
CA TYR A 48 39.29 43.43 33.63
C TYR A 48 37.94 43.53 32.93
N ASP A 49 37.74 44.58 32.13
CA ASP A 49 36.50 44.78 31.36
C ASP A 49 36.30 43.66 30.34
N ASN A 50 37.36 43.27 29.62
CA ASN A 50 37.31 42.12 28.72
C ASN A 50 36.97 40.81 29.46
N LEU A 51 37.58 40.56 30.62
CA LEU A 51 37.31 39.35 31.40
C LEU A 51 35.87 39.34 31.92
N LYS A 52 35.36 40.51 32.32
CA LYS A 52 33.99 40.70 32.78
C LYS A 52 32.99 40.45 31.65
N GLU A 53 33.25 41.00 30.46
CA GLU A 53 32.41 40.82 29.26
C GLU A 53 32.40 39.37 28.79
N VAL A 54 33.57 38.72 28.73
CA VAL A 54 33.66 37.29 28.39
C VAL A 54 32.92 36.43 29.41
N ALA A 55 33.04 36.76 30.71
CA ALA A 55 32.35 36.03 31.77
C ALA A 55 30.82 36.24 31.72
N SER A 56 30.32 37.44 31.39
CA SER A 56 28.88 37.68 31.23
C SER A 56 28.33 37.02 29.96
N SER A 57 29.01 37.22 28.82
CA SER A 57 28.62 36.65 27.53
C SER A 57 28.60 35.12 27.55
N GLN A 58 29.59 34.48 28.17
CA GLN A 58 29.62 33.02 28.29
C GLN A 58 28.48 32.48 29.17
N LYS A 59 28.11 33.18 30.25
CA LYS A 59 26.97 32.79 31.11
C LYS A 59 25.64 32.94 30.37
N GLU A 60 25.46 34.04 29.65
CA GLU A 60 24.26 34.31 28.87
C GLU A 60 24.09 33.28 27.73
N SER A 61 25.16 33.00 27.00
CA SER A 61 25.20 31.94 25.97
C SER A 61 24.86 30.57 26.53
N ASN A 62 25.45 30.18 27.67
CA ASN A 62 25.16 28.90 28.32
C ASN A 62 23.69 28.81 28.78
N PHE A 63 23.17 29.87 29.40
CA PHE A 63 21.77 29.94 29.81
C PHE A 63 20.82 29.84 28.62
N GLU A 64 21.10 30.54 27.52
CA GLU A 64 20.29 30.47 26.31
C GLU A 64 20.33 29.07 25.68
N GLN A 65 21.49 28.42 25.63
CA GLN A 65 21.62 27.04 25.15
C GLN A 65 20.83 26.05 26.01
N LEU A 66 20.92 26.18 27.35
CA LEU A 66 20.17 25.33 28.27
C LEU A 66 18.66 25.54 28.12
N ARG A 67 18.22 26.79 27.99
CA ARG A 67 16.82 27.15 27.74
C ARG A 67 16.32 26.54 26.44
N ARG A 68 17.05 26.73 25.33
CA ARG A 68 16.71 26.15 24.02
C ARG A 68 16.64 24.62 24.07
N ARG A 69 17.57 23.97 24.77
CA ARG A 69 17.56 22.51 24.95
C ARG A 69 16.35 22.05 25.76
N SER A 70 16.01 22.77 26.83
CA SER A 70 14.84 22.48 27.66
C SER A 70 13.55 22.62 26.85
N GLU A 71 13.39 23.72 26.11
CA GLU A 71 12.23 23.97 25.26
C GLU A 71 12.07 22.93 24.15
N ARG A 72 13.17 22.53 23.50
CA ARG A 72 13.17 21.42 22.53
C ARG A 72 12.76 20.11 23.18
N THR A 73 13.34 19.77 24.33
CA THR A 73 13.01 18.54 25.06
C THR A 73 11.54 18.51 25.49
N ALA A 74 10.96 19.65 25.89
CA ALA A 74 9.54 19.77 26.20
C ALA A 74 8.68 19.49 24.95
N LYS A 75 9.00 20.13 23.82
CA LYS A 75 8.31 19.92 22.54
C LYS A 75 8.39 18.47 22.07
N ASP A 76 9.56 17.85 22.15
CA ASP A 76 9.77 16.46 21.74
C ASP A 76 8.93 15.51 22.62
N ARG A 77 8.89 15.75 23.93
CA ARG A 77 8.04 14.98 24.86
C ARG A 77 6.56 15.14 24.55
N ASP A 78 6.09 16.36 24.32
CA ASP A 78 4.69 16.62 23.97
C ASP A 78 4.31 15.96 22.64
N ALA A 79 5.21 15.98 21.65
CA ALA A 79 5.03 15.29 20.39
C ALA A 79 4.91 13.77 20.58
N VAL A 80 5.75 13.16 21.41
CA VAL A 80 5.68 11.73 21.74
C VAL A 80 4.38 11.40 22.48
N ILE A 81 3.97 12.22 23.46
CA ILE A 81 2.70 12.02 24.18
C ILE A 81 1.51 12.09 23.21
N LYS A 82 1.52 13.05 22.28
CA LYS A 82 0.48 13.17 21.25
C LYS A 82 0.45 11.94 20.35
N ALA A 83 1.61 11.50 19.86
CA ALA A 83 1.72 10.32 19.01
C ALA A 83 1.23 9.05 19.72
N LEU A 84 1.61 8.84 20.99
CA LEU A 84 1.15 7.70 21.78
C LEU A 84 -0.36 7.72 22.02
N LYS A 85 -0.95 8.89 22.29
CA LYS A 85 -2.41 9.02 22.42
C LYS A 85 -3.13 8.70 21.12
N GLN A 86 -2.59 9.16 19.99
CA GLN A 86 -3.13 8.85 18.67
C GLN A 86 -3.07 7.33 18.38
N GLN A 87 -1.92 6.70 18.63
CA GLN A 87 -1.78 5.24 18.49
C GLN A 87 -2.74 4.47 19.40
N MET A 88 -2.99 4.95 20.62
CA MET A 88 -3.95 4.33 21.53
C MET A 88 -5.39 4.45 21.01
N SER A 89 -5.77 5.59 20.43
CA SER A 89 -7.09 5.72 19.79
C SER A 89 -7.25 4.83 18.55
N GLU A 90 -6.22 4.72 17.71
CA GLU A 90 -6.20 3.86 16.52
C GLU A 90 -6.25 2.37 16.91
N ALA A 91 -5.55 1.98 17.98
CA ALA A 91 -5.62 0.63 18.52
C ALA A 91 -7.02 0.30 19.06
N HIS A 92 -7.68 1.25 19.73
CA HIS A 92 -9.05 1.08 20.21
C HIS A 92 -10.08 0.95 19.06
N SER A 93 -9.95 1.75 18.00
CA SER A 93 -10.84 1.63 16.82
C SER A 93 -10.63 0.28 16.12
N SER A 94 -9.37 -0.13 15.92
CA SER A 94 -9.03 -1.42 15.33
C SER A 94 -9.58 -2.59 16.15
N LEU A 95 -9.56 -2.49 17.48
CA LEU A 95 -10.13 -3.52 18.37
C LEU A 95 -11.66 -3.59 18.24
N ALA A 96 -12.34 -2.45 18.11
CA ALA A 96 -13.78 -2.42 17.88
C ALA A 96 -14.17 -3.03 16.52
N GLU A 97 -13.37 -2.76 15.47
CA GLU A 97 -13.53 -3.39 14.16
C GLU A 97 -13.32 -4.90 14.23
N LEU A 98 -12.28 -5.38 14.91
CA LEU A 98 -12.04 -6.81 15.12
C LEU A 98 -13.20 -7.50 15.84
N ASP A 99 -13.80 -6.86 16.84
CA ASP A 99 -14.98 -7.41 17.52
C ASP A 99 -16.21 -7.45 16.62
N SER A 100 -16.37 -6.47 15.73
CA SER A 100 -17.43 -6.47 14.72
C SER A 100 -17.23 -7.61 13.69
N LEU A 101 -16.00 -7.79 13.20
CA LEU A 101 -15.62 -8.84 12.25
C LEU A 101 -15.79 -10.24 12.86
N LYS A 102 -15.46 -10.42 14.14
CA LYS A 102 -15.71 -11.69 14.84
C LYS A 102 -17.20 -12.01 14.90
N LYS A 103 -18.06 -11.01 15.11
CA LYS A 103 -19.53 -11.21 15.11
C LYS A 103 -20.05 -11.57 13.71
N THR A 104 -19.54 -10.94 12.67
CA THR A 104 -19.93 -11.27 11.29
C THR A 104 -19.46 -12.67 10.91
N LEU A 105 -18.24 -13.06 11.30
CA LEU A 105 -17.70 -14.40 11.07
C LEU A 105 -18.55 -15.47 11.77
N ALA A 106 -18.89 -15.26 13.05
CA ALA A 106 -19.77 -16.18 13.79
C ALA A 106 -21.20 -16.26 13.20
N LYS A 107 -21.67 -15.21 12.52
CA LYS A 107 -22.95 -15.24 11.78
C LYS A 107 -22.81 -16.05 10.49
N MET A 108 -21.74 -15.80 9.71
CA MET A 108 -21.47 -16.54 8.48
C MET A 108 -21.27 -18.03 8.72
N ASP A 109 -20.59 -18.42 9.79
CA ASP A 109 -20.44 -19.84 10.17
C ASP A 109 -21.80 -20.51 10.41
N LYS A 110 -22.70 -19.85 11.15
CA LYS A 110 -24.06 -20.36 11.38
C LYS A 110 -24.88 -20.46 10.10
N ASP A 111 -24.77 -19.47 9.22
CA ASP A 111 -25.45 -19.49 7.93
C ASP A 111 -24.89 -20.62 7.04
N ASN A 112 -23.58 -20.86 7.09
CA ASN A 112 -22.94 -21.96 6.37
C ASN A 112 -23.36 -23.33 6.90
N ASP A 113 -23.40 -23.52 8.22
CA ASP A 113 -23.93 -24.74 8.85
C ASP A 113 -25.38 -25.01 8.43
N LYS A 114 -26.20 -23.96 8.35
CA LYS A 114 -27.59 -24.04 7.91
C LYS A 114 -27.69 -24.44 6.43
N MET A 115 -26.90 -23.81 5.56
CA MET A 115 -26.87 -24.15 4.13
C MET A 115 -26.35 -25.57 3.90
N GLU A 116 -25.39 -26.04 4.70
CA GLU A 116 -24.91 -27.42 4.63
C GLU A 116 -26.01 -28.41 5.04
N ALA A 117 -26.79 -28.09 6.08
CA ALA A 117 -27.94 -28.90 6.48
C ALA A 117 -29.02 -28.95 5.39
N GLU A 118 -29.36 -27.81 4.77
CA GLU A 118 -30.31 -27.74 3.66
C GLU A 118 -29.83 -28.53 2.44
N ASN A 119 -28.54 -28.44 2.09
CA ASN A 119 -27.95 -29.24 1.01
C ASN A 119 -28.04 -30.75 1.29
N LYS A 120 -27.79 -31.19 2.53
CA LYS A 120 -27.94 -32.60 2.92
C LYS A 120 -29.39 -33.06 2.81
N LEU A 121 -30.36 -32.22 3.20
CA LEU A 121 -31.79 -32.51 3.08
C LEU A 121 -32.22 -32.62 1.62
N LEU A 122 -31.85 -31.65 0.78
CA LEU A 122 -32.16 -31.66 -0.66
C LEU A 122 -31.53 -32.85 -1.37
N ALA A 123 -30.29 -33.23 -1.01
CA ALA A 123 -29.65 -34.42 -1.55
C ALA A 123 -30.40 -35.71 -1.18
N ALA A 124 -30.91 -35.81 0.05
CA ALA A 124 -31.74 -36.93 0.48
C ALA A 124 -33.08 -36.98 -0.25
N GLU A 125 -33.74 -35.84 -0.44
CA GLU A 125 -34.99 -35.72 -1.19
C GLU A 125 -34.80 -36.10 -2.67
N LEU A 126 -33.74 -35.59 -3.32
CA LEU A 126 -33.37 -35.97 -4.68
C LEU A 126 -33.10 -37.48 -4.81
N HIS A 127 -32.46 -38.09 -3.81
CA HIS A 127 -32.25 -39.53 -3.79
C HIS A 127 -33.59 -40.29 -3.68
N SER A 128 -34.51 -39.84 -2.82
CA SER A 128 -35.86 -40.41 -2.69
C SER A 128 -36.61 -40.36 -4.02
N ILE A 129 -36.70 -39.17 -4.63
CA ILE A 129 -37.39 -38.95 -5.91
C ILE A 129 -36.77 -39.79 -7.03
N ARG A 130 -35.44 -39.94 -7.07
CA ARG A 130 -34.77 -40.83 -8.05
C ARG A 130 -35.14 -42.29 -7.83
N SER A 131 -35.22 -42.74 -6.59
CA SER A 131 -35.61 -44.12 -6.26
C SER A 131 -37.08 -44.39 -6.64
N GLU A 132 -37.97 -43.44 -6.36
CA GLU A 132 -39.39 -43.50 -6.74
C GLU A 132 -39.55 -43.51 -8.26
N ASN A 133 -38.88 -42.61 -8.99
CA ASN A 133 -38.88 -42.62 -10.45
C ASN A 133 -38.41 -43.94 -11.03
N LYS A 134 -37.34 -44.54 -10.48
CA LYS A 134 -36.86 -45.86 -10.91
C LYS A 134 -37.93 -46.94 -10.69
N THR A 135 -38.65 -46.86 -9.58
CA THR A 135 -39.73 -47.79 -9.22
C THR A 135 -40.95 -47.61 -10.12
N LEU A 136 -41.33 -46.36 -10.42
CA LEU A 136 -42.40 -46.04 -11.36
C LEU A 136 -42.01 -46.48 -12.77
N PHE A 137 -40.76 -46.28 -13.19
CA PHE A 137 -40.24 -46.73 -14.47
C PHE A 137 -40.29 -48.26 -14.62
N THR A 138 -39.89 -49.02 -13.60
CA THR A 138 -40.03 -50.48 -13.62
C THR A 138 -41.48 -50.93 -13.63
N LYS A 139 -42.37 -50.29 -12.84
CA LYS A 139 -43.82 -50.56 -12.90
C LYS A 139 -44.42 -50.28 -14.27
N LEU A 140 -44.04 -49.17 -14.90
CA LEU A 140 -44.53 -48.78 -16.22
C LEU A 140 -44.01 -49.72 -17.31
N THR A 141 -42.76 -50.16 -17.22
CA THR A 141 -42.21 -51.19 -18.11
C THR A 141 -42.95 -52.51 -17.93
N ALA A 142 -43.17 -52.97 -16.69
CA ALA A 142 -43.92 -54.19 -16.41
C ALA A 142 -45.38 -54.12 -16.90
N ALA A 143 -46.06 -52.98 -16.72
CA ALA A 143 -47.41 -52.75 -17.22
C ALA A 143 -47.48 -52.78 -18.76
N ARG A 144 -46.47 -52.23 -19.43
CA ARG A 144 -46.31 -52.34 -20.90
C ARG A 144 -46.05 -53.78 -21.35
N SER A 145 -45.32 -54.58 -20.56
CA SER A 145 -45.08 -56.01 -20.82
C SER A 145 -46.31 -56.89 -20.57
N SER A 146 -47.21 -56.49 -19.67
CA SER A 146 -48.43 -57.23 -19.32
C SER A 146 -49.66 -56.82 -20.13
N ALA A 147 -49.56 -55.77 -20.95
CA ALA A 147 -50.60 -55.43 -21.92
C ALA A 147 -50.69 -56.52 -23.00
N PRO A 148 -51.90 -56.93 -23.46
CA PRO A 148 -52.05 -57.94 -24.49
C PRO A 148 -51.32 -57.51 -25.77
N PRO A 149 -50.65 -58.43 -26.48
CA PRO A 149 -49.97 -58.10 -27.72
C PRO A 149 -51.00 -57.86 -28.82
N GLU A 150 -51.24 -56.61 -29.17
CA GLU A 150 -51.54 -56.31 -30.57
C GLU A 150 -50.22 -56.38 -31.35
N GLY A 151 -49.95 -57.55 -31.93
CA GLY A 151 -49.00 -57.71 -33.04
C GLY A 151 -47.65 -58.38 -32.76
N LYS A 152 -47.61 -59.69 -33.02
CA LYS A 152 -46.49 -60.53 -33.54
C LYS A 152 -45.14 -60.58 -32.80
N GLN A 153 -44.90 -61.75 -32.19
CA GLN A 153 -43.70 -62.64 -32.22
C GLN A 153 -42.31 -61.99 -32.38
N VAL A 154 -41.36 -62.24 -31.44
CA VAL A 154 -40.22 -63.23 -31.51
C VAL A 154 -39.57 -63.34 -30.10
N PRO A 155 -39.13 -64.53 -29.61
CA PRO A 155 -38.44 -64.68 -28.32
C PRO A 155 -36.91 -64.78 -28.49
N GLY A 156 -36.12 -64.12 -27.63
CA GLY A 156 -34.67 -64.30 -27.64
C GLY A 156 -33.86 -63.51 -26.58
N SER A 157 -33.21 -64.29 -25.71
CA SER A 157 -31.89 -64.03 -25.07
C SER A 157 -31.70 -62.98 -23.96
N ALA A 158 -31.64 -63.52 -22.74
CA ALA A 158 -30.62 -63.31 -21.70
C ALA A 158 -29.69 -62.08 -21.81
N VAL A 159 -29.99 -61.02 -21.06
CA VAL A 159 -29.05 -59.93 -20.77
C VAL A 159 -28.22 -60.31 -19.53
N LYS A 160 -27.00 -60.77 -19.80
CA LYS A 160 -25.94 -61.04 -18.81
C LYS A 160 -25.50 -59.72 -18.17
N ALA A 161 -25.73 -59.58 -16.87
CA ALA A 161 -25.17 -58.50 -16.05
C ALA A 161 -23.63 -58.52 -16.15
N ARG A 162 -23.04 -57.49 -16.78
CA ARG A 162 -21.60 -57.28 -16.75
C ARG A 162 -21.25 -56.56 -15.45
N SER A 163 -20.56 -57.31 -14.59
CA SER A 163 -19.87 -56.81 -13.41
C SER A 163 -19.01 -55.61 -13.78
N ALA A 164 -19.14 -54.54 -13.01
CA ALA A 164 -18.28 -53.37 -13.10
C ALA A 164 -16.84 -53.79 -12.77
N VAL A 165 -16.03 -53.92 -13.82
CA VAL A 165 -14.57 -53.97 -13.70
C VAL A 165 -14.14 -52.58 -13.26
N ILE A 166 -13.77 -52.44 -11.99
CA ILE A 166 -13.05 -51.28 -11.48
C ILE A 166 -11.68 -51.29 -12.18
N LEU A 167 -11.56 -50.45 -13.20
CA LEU A 167 -10.34 -50.26 -13.99
C LEU A 167 -9.27 -49.57 -13.11
N PRO A 168 -8.03 -50.08 -13.06
CA PRO A 168 -6.92 -49.49 -12.30
C PRO A 168 -6.40 -48.14 -12.85
N GLY A 169 -7.05 -47.54 -13.86
CA GLY A 169 -6.66 -46.24 -14.46
C GLY A 169 -7.25 -44.99 -13.80
N SER A 170 -8.18 -45.14 -12.85
CA SER A 170 -8.84 -43.98 -12.19
C SER A 170 -7.89 -43.18 -11.30
N ALA A 171 -6.96 -43.84 -10.62
CA ALA A 171 -6.03 -43.19 -9.69
C ALA A 171 -4.95 -42.34 -10.40
N GLU A 172 -4.51 -42.77 -11.59
CA GLU A 172 -3.52 -42.04 -12.38
C GLU A 172 -4.15 -40.84 -13.08
N ALA A 173 -5.35 -41.00 -13.64
CA ALA A 173 -6.14 -39.90 -14.20
C ALA A 173 -6.50 -38.84 -13.15
N ALA A 174 -6.80 -39.25 -11.91
CA ALA A 174 -7.06 -38.33 -10.80
C ALA A 174 -5.81 -37.52 -10.40
N LYS A 175 -4.63 -38.16 -10.37
CA LYS A 175 -3.36 -37.45 -10.11
C LYS A 175 -3.00 -36.46 -11.21
N GLU A 176 -3.22 -36.83 -12.47
CA GLU A 176 -2.95 -35.95 -13.61
C GLU A 176 -3.93 -34.77 -13.65
N ALA A 177 -5.19 -34.96 -13.27
CA ALA A 177 -6.16 -33.88 -13.11
C ALA A 177 -5.76 -32.90 -12.01
N LEU A 178 -5.31 -33.39 -10.85
CA LEU A 178 -4.80 -32.55 -9.76
C LEU A 178 -3.57 -31.75 -10.22
N LEU A 179 -2.63 -32.38 -10.92
CA LEU A 179 -1.45 -31.70 -11.44
C LEU A 179 -1.80 -30.61 -12.47
N ARG A 180 -2.82 -30.82 -13.33
CA ARG A 180 -3.32 -29.76 -14.23
C ARG A 180 -3.94 -28.61 -13.45
N GLN A 181 -4.73 -28.89 -12.42
CA GLN A 181 -5.33 -27.85 -11.58
C GLN A 181 -4.25 -27.00 -10.90
N LEU A 182 -3.25 -27.62 -10.28
CA LEU A 182 -2.13 -26.91 -9.65
C LEU A 182 -1.37 -26.00 -10.63
N LYS A 183 -1.21 -26.42 -11.90
CA LYS A 183 -0.60 -25.57 -12.92
C LYS A 183 -1.47 -24.35 -13.21
N ILE A 184 -2.78 -24.53 -13.34
CA ILE A 184 -3.74 -23.44 -13.58
C ILE A 184 -3.76 -22.49 -12.37
N ASP A 185 -3.79 -23.01 -11.16
CA ASP A 185 -3.79 -22.22 -9.92
C ASP A 185 -2.51 -21.37 -9.82
N LEU A 186 -1.34 -21.94 -10.12
CA LEU A 186 -0.09 -21.19 -10.17
C LEU A 186 -0.14 -20.05 -11.21
N TYR A 187 -0.67 -20.31 -12.40
CA TYR A 187 -0.82 -19.25 -13.41
C TYR A 187 -1.82 -18.19 -12.95
N SER A 188 -2.92 -18.58 -12.30
CA SER A 188 -3.88 -17.66 -11.69
C SER A 188 -3.21 -16.76 -10.66
N ASP A 189 -2.40 -17.31 -9.75
CA ASP A 189 -1.69 -16.54 -8.72
C ASP A 189 -0.66 -15.56 -9.33
N LEU A 190 -0.02 -15.94 -10.44
CA LEU A 190 0.99 -15.09 -11.10
C LEU A 190 0.38 -13.99 -11.98
N THR A 191 -0.79 -14.23 -12.56
CA THR A 191 -1.41 -13.36 -13.58
C THR A 191 -2.64 -12.60 -13.07
N ASN A 192 -3.21 -13.04 -11.95
CA ASN A 192 -4.55 -12.66 -11.49
C ASN A 192 -5.64 -12.88 -12.55
N LEU A 193 -5.40 -13.77 -13.51
CA LEU A 193 -6.34 -14.17 -14.55
C LEU A 193 -6.85 -15.59 -14.24
N VAL A 194 -8.16 -15.70 -14.08
CA VAL A 194 -8.84 -16.97 -13.86
C VAL A 194 -9.62 -17.34 -15.12
N VAL A 195 -9.44 -18.56 -15.60
CA VAL A 195 -10.30 -19.14 -16.65
C VAL A 195 -11.41 -19.92 -15.95
N CYS A 196 -12.60 -19.34 -15.84
CA CYS A 196 -13.74 -19.88 -15.12
C CYS A 196 -14.35 -21.11 -15.81
N GLY A 197 -14.30 -21.14 -17.15
CA GLY A 197 -14.87 -22.23 -17.93
C GLY A 197 -14.44 -22.20 -19.38
N ILE A 198 -14.62 -23.33 -20.05
CA ILE A 198 -14.37 -23.47 -21.48
C ILE A 198 -15.64 -24.05 -22.10
N LYS A 199 -16.24 -23.32 -23.04
CA LYS A 199 -17.36 -23.79 -23.85
C LYS A 199 -16.82 -24.12 -25.23
N ARG A 200 -16.77 -25.41 -25.56
CA ARG A 200 -16.39 -25.87 -26.90
C ARG A 200 -17.62 -25.89 -27.79
N GLY A 201 -17.65 -25.03 -28.81
CA GLY A 201 -18.69 -24.95 -29.83
C GLY A 201 -18.34 -25.75 -31.09
N GLU A 202 -19.24 -25.75 -32.08
CA GLU A 202 -19.01 -26.34 -33.41
C GLU A 202 -18.15 -25.41 -34.29
N GLY A 203 -16.88 -25.21 -33.89
CA GLY A 203 -15.89 -24.45 -34.67
C GLY A 203 -15.08 -23.41 -33.88
N GLU A 204 -15.49 -23.07 -32.66
CA GLU A 204 -14.80 -22.11 -31.79
C GLU A 204 -14.78 -22.57 -30.34
N ASP A 205 -13.65 -22.36 -29.66
CA ASP A 205 -13.50 -22.55 -28.23
C ASP A 205 -13.66 -21.20 -27.52
N VAL A 206 -14.71 -21.07 -26.70
CA VAL A 206 -14.99 -19.86 -25.92
C VAL A 206 -14.49 -20.04 -24.49
N PHE A 207 -13.54 -19.21 -24.10
CA PHE A 207 -12.95 -19.15 -22.77
C PHE A 207 -13.62 -18.05 -21.96
N ASP A 208 -14.14 -18.40 -20.79
CA ASP A 208 -14.69 -17.45 -19.83
C ASP A 208 -13.57 -17.00 -18.89
N CYS A 209 -13.20 -15.72 -18.95
CA CYS A 209 -12.02 -15.15 -18.32
C CYS A 209 -12.36 -14.03 -17.35
N LEU A 210 -11.77 -14.11 -16.15
CA LEU A 210 -11.95 -13.14 -15.09
C LEU A 210 -10.58 -12.61 -14.66
N GLN A 211 -10.31 -11.34 -14.96
CA GLN A 211 -9.10 -10.65 -14.54
C GLN A 211 -9.40 -9.81 -13.30
N THR A 212 -8.70 -10.08 -12.21
CA THR A 212 -8.79 -9.27 -10.99
C THR A 212 -7.60 -8.30 -10.89
N GLY A 213 -7.86 -7.08 -10.42
CA GLY A 213 -6.84 -6.07 -10.15
C GLY A 213 -7.23 -5.17 -8.98
N ARG A 214 -6.48 -4.08 -8.80
CA ARG A 214 -6.75 -3.10 -7.73
C ARG A 214 -8.01 -2.30 -8.00
N ASN A 215 -8.34 -2.09 -9.27
CA ASN A 215 -9.44 -1.25 -9.72
C ASN A 215 -10.75 -2.04 -9.93
N GLY A 216 -10.79 -3.31 -9.50
CA GLY A 216 -11.94 -4.18 -9.64
C GLY A 216 -11.65 -5.46 -10.41
N THR A 217 -12.68 -6.01 -11.04
CA THR A 217 -12.62 -7.27 -11.78
C THR A 217 -13.21 -7.09 -13.18
N LEU A 218 -12.42 -7.40 -14.20
CA LEU A 218 -12.85 -7.39 -15.60
C LEU A 218 -13.24 -8.80 -16.02
N HIS A 219 -14.51 -8.97 -16.38
CA HIS A 219 -15.06 -10.21 -16.90
C HIS A 219 -15.17 -10.11 -18.43
N PHE A 220 -14.66 -11.11 -19.15
CA PHE A 220 -14.70 -11.14 -20.61
C PHE A 220 -14.64 -12.57 -21.14
N HIS A 221 -15.07 -12.75 -22.39
CA HIS A 221 -14.88 -13.98 -23.13
C HIS A 221 -13.76 -13.82 -24.16
N LEU A 222 -12.95 -14.86 -24.33
CA LEU A 222 -12.03 -15.00 -25.46
C LEU A 222 -12.47 -16.18 -26.31
N SER A 223 -12.81 -15.96 -27.57
CA SER A 223 -13.12 -17.03 -28.53
C SER A 223 -11.93 -17.25 -29.45
N VAL A 224 -11.64 -18.52 -29.72
CA VAL A 224 -10.58 -18.94 -30.64
C VAL A 224 -11.14 -19.93 -31.64
N ALA A 225 -10.97 -19.65 -32.94
CA ALA A 225 -11.38 -20.57 -34.00
C ALA A 225 -10.54 -21.85 -33.98
N GLN A 226 -11.21 -23.01 -33.98
CA GLN A 226 -10.57 -24.33 -33.99
C GLN A 226 -9.91 -24.67 -35.34
N ASP A 227 -10.41 -24.09 -36.44
CA ASP A 227 -10.00 -24.43 -37.82
C ASP A 227 -8.86 -23.56 -38.37
N SER A 228 -7.99 -23.03 -37.51
CA SER A 228 -6.81 -22.28 -37.97
C SER A 228 -5.77 -23.24 -38.57
N GLU A 229 -5.48 -23.11 -39.87
CA GLU A 229 -4.52 -23.95 -40.61
C GLU A 229 -3.09 -23.88 -40.01
N THR A 230 -2.75 -22.73 -39.39
CA THR A 230 -1.47 -22.48 -38.73
C THR A 230 -1.69 -21.91 -37.33
N PHE A 231 -0.91 -22.38 -36.35
CA PHE A 231 -1.00 -21.91 -34.96
C PHE A 231 -0.81 -20.39 -34.79
N GLU A 232 -0.03 -19.74 -35.68
CA GLU A 232 0.24 -18.31 -35.61
C GLU A 232 -0.88 -17.43 -36.21
N ASP A 233 -1.69 -17.99 -37.10
CA ASP A 233 -2.76 -17.27 -37.81
C ASP A 233 -4.11 -17.32 -37.06
N ALA A 234 -4.16 -17.99 -35.91
CA ALA A 234 -5.37 -18.05 -35.09
C ALA A 234 -5.77 -16.63 -34.62
N GLU A 235 -7.01 -16.24 -34.92
CA GLU A 235 -7.60 -15.00 -34.45
C GLU A 235 -8.30 -15.22 -33.11
N PHE A 236 -8.16 -14.24 -32.22
CA PHE A 236 -8.84 -14.17 -30.94
C PHE A 236 -9.92 -13.10 -31.02
N VAL A 237 -11.13 -13.46 -30.61
CA VAL A 237 -12.24 -12.53 -30.43
C VAL A 237 -12.39 -12.26 -28.94
N TYR A 238 -12.27 -11.00 -28.55
CA TYR A 238 -12.51 -10.54 -27.18
C TYR A 238 -13.91 -9.93 -27.09
N SER A 239 -14.72 -10.43 -26.17
CA SER A 239 -16.06 -9.91 -25.89
C SER A 239 -16.18 -9.55 -24.41
N PRO A 240 -16.21 -8.25 -24.04
CA PRO A 240 -16.34 -7.84 -22.65
C PRO A 240 -17.71 -8.22 -22.07
N GLN A 241 -17.76 -8.54 -20.78
CA GLN A 241 -18.98 -8.82 -20.01
C GLN A 241 -19.16 -7.75 -18.93
N LEU A 242 -19.19 -6.50 -19.38
CA LEU A 242 -19.29 -5.32 -18.52
C LEU A 242 -20.75 -5.00 -18.22
N ASN A 243 -21.02 -4.64 -16.97
CA ASN A 243 -22.33 -4.16 -16.54
C ASN A 243 -22.20 -2.71 -16.05
N GLU A 244 -22.87 -1.77 -16.73
CA GLU A 244 -22.81 -0.33 -16.44
C GLU A 244 -23.11 0.06 -14.98
N SER A 245 -23.90 -0.75 -14.26
CA SER A 245 -24.21 -0.48 -12.85
C SER A 245 -23.17 -1.03 -11.89
N ARG A 246 -22.52 -2.16 -12.22
CA ARG A 246 -21.53 -2.82 -11.37
C ARG A 246 -20.11 -2.29 -11.62
N ASP A 247 -19.81 -2.03 -12.88
CA ASP A 247 -18.45 -1.79 -13.36
C ASP A 247 -18.22 -0.31 -13.70
N ARG A 248 -19.03 0.60 -13.16
CA ARG A 248 -18.97 2.05 -13.47
C ARG A 248 -17.58 2.65 -13.23
N GLU A 249 -17.01 2.40 -12.06
CA GLU A 249 -15.66 2.89 -11.69
C GLU A 249 -14.57 2.30 -12.58
N LEU A 250 -14.79 1.09 -13.09
CA LEU A 250 -13.85 0.41 -13.99
C LEU A 250 -13.99 0.93 -15.43
N LEU A 251 -15.21 1.23 -15.89
CA LEU A 251 -15.50 1.80 -17.20
C LEU A 251 -14.83 3.16 -17.41
N ASP A 252 -14.76 3.99 -16.36
CA ASP A 252 -14.11 5.31 -16.44
C ASP A 252 -12.58 5.22 -16.61
N LEU A 253 -11.97 4.08 -16.25
CA LEU A 253 -10.54 3.86 -16.30
C LEU A 253 -10.09 2.99 -17.49
N LEU A 254 -10.99 2.16 -18.02
CA LEU A 254 -10.70 1.28 -19.14
C LEU A 254 -10.61 2.08 -20.44
N PRO A 255 -9.60 1.81 -21.29
CA PRO A 255 -9.60 2.30 -22.65
C PRO A 255 -10.82 1.82 -23.44
N ASP A 256 -11.33 2.65 -24.35
CA ASP A 256 -12.52 2.36 -25.17
C ASP A 256 -12.45 1.01 -25.90
N TYR A 257 -11.27 0.61 -26.36
CA TYR A 257 -11.11 -0.68 -27.07
C TYR A 257 -11.24 -1.91 -26.16
N LEU A 258 -11.26 -1.76 -24.82
CA LEU A 258 -11.55 -2.85 -23.87
C LEU A 258 -13.02 -2.85 -23.44
N THR A 259 -13.81 -1.83 -23.80
CA THR A 259 -15.25 -1.81 -23.54
C THR A 259 -16.05 -2.33 -24.74
N GLU A 260 -15.42 -2.42 -25.91
CA GLU A 260 -15.99 -2.96 -27.15
C GLU A 260 -15.44 -4.35 -27.49
N GLU A 261 -16.15 -5.05 -28.38
CA GLU A 261 -15.70 -6.31 -28.95
C GLU A 261 -14.56 -6.05 -29.94
N ILE A 262 -13.44 -6.76 -29.78
CA ILE A 262 -12.26 -6.61 -30.63
C ILE A 262 -11.76 -7.95 -31.14
N VAL A 263 -11.20 -7.95 -32.34
CA VAL A 263 -10.57 -9.14 -32.95
C VAL A 263 -9.10 -8.83 -33.18
N PHE A 264 -8.22 -9.75 -32.78
CA PHE A 264 -6.78 -9.60 -32.96
C PHE A 264 -6.09 -10.95 -33.16
N PRO A 265 -4.94 -10.99 -33.86
CA PRO A 265 -4.23 -12.23 -34.11
C PRO A 265 -3.53 -12.73 -32.84
N ARG A 266 -3.26 -14.04 -32.76
CA ARG A 266 -2.57 -14.69 -31.63
C ARG A 266 -1.27 -14.01 -31.24
N ALA A 267 -0.51 -13.52 -32.23
CA ALA A 267 0.75 -12.80 -32.00
C ALA A 267 0.60 -11.54 -31.11
N GLN A 268 -0.61 -10.97 -31.01
CA GLN A 268 -0.91 -9.78 -30.22
C GLN A 268 -1.52 -10.11 -28.85
N VAL A 269 -1.85 -11.36 -28.55
CA VAL A 269 -2.45 -11.78 -27.25
C VAL A 269 -1.62 -11.31 -26.06
N ALA A 270 -0.30 -11.44 -26.13
CA ALA A 270 0.58 -10.98 -25.06
C ALA A 270 0.50 -9.46 -24.84
N LYS A 271 0.41 -8.67 -25.93
CA LYS A 271 0.26 -7.21 -25.85
C LYS A 271 -1.10 -6.82 -25.29
N PHE A 272 -2.15 -7.51 -25.73
CA PHE A 272 -3.51 -7.36 -25.19
C PHE A 272 -3.52 -7.61 -23.68
N TYR A 273 -2.96 -8.74 -23.23
CA TYR A 273 -2.90 -9.08 -21.81
C TYR A 273 -2.14 -8.03 -20.99
N MET A 274 -1.00 -7.55 -21.48
CA MET A 274 -0.27 -6.46 -20.81
C MET A 274 -1.12 -5.19 -20.66
N LYS A 275 -1.90 -4.82 -21.68
CA LYS A 275 -2.78 -3.65 -21.63
C LYS A 275 -3.93 -3.82 -20.65
N VAL A 276 -4.48 -5.02 -20.55
CA VAL A 276 -5.49 -5.36 -19.54
C VAL A 276 -4.88 -5.20 -18.15
N VAL A 277 -3.72 -5.82 -17.87
CA VAL A 277 -3.06 -5.73 -16.55
C VAL A 277 -2.72 -4.29 -16.17
N ASP A 278 -2.20 -3.50 -17.12
CA ASP A 278 -1.91 -2.08 -16.91
C ASP A 278 -3.17 -1.31 -16.51
N SER A 279 -4.29 -1.54 -17.20
CA SER A 279 -5.56 -0.86 -16.92
C SER A 279 -6.15 -1.27 -15.57
N MET A 280 -5.99 -2.54 -15.19
CA MET A 280 -6.43 -3.09 -13.89
C MET A 280 -5.53 -2.70 -12.70
N SER A 281 -4.32 -2.19 -12.96
CA SER A 281 -3.32 -1.87 -11.93
C SER A 281 -3.00 -0.38 -11.78
N LYS A 282 -3.39 0.46 -12.75
CA LYS A 282 -3.17 1.91 -12.72
C LYS A 282 -3.87 2.55 -11.53
N LYS A 283 -3.12 3.36 -10.78
CA LYS A 283 -3.54 3.96 -9.52
C LYS A 283 -4.69 4.95 -9.75
N ILE A 284 -5.79 4.78 -9.02
CA ILE A 284 -6.81 5.82 -8.84
C ILE A 284 -6.13 6.95 -8.04
N GLU A 285 -5.73 8.01 -8.73
CA GLU A 285 -5.42 9.28 -8.06
C GLU A 285 -6.77 9.90 -7.72
N ILE A 286 -7.25 9.65 -6.50
CA ILE A 286 -8.29 10.47 -5.90
C ILE A 286 -7.62 11.83 -5.67
N GLU A 287 -7.79 12.76 -6.61
CA GLU A 287 -7.61 14.18 -6.32
C GLU A 287 -8.72 14.55 -5.32
N ASP A 288 -8.34 14.65 -4.05
CA ASP A 288 -9.18 15.26 -3.01
C ASP A 288 -9.39 16.75 -3.37
N GLU A 289 -10.59 17.11 -3.85
CA GLU A 289 -11.11 18.49 -3.80
C GLU A 289 -11.83 18.77 -2.48
#